data_AF-A0A4R1NAK5-F1
#
_entry.id   AF-A0A4R1NAK5-F1
#
_cell.length_a   1.000
_cell.length_b   1.000
_cell.length_c   1.000
_cell.angle_alpha   90.00
_cell.angle_beta   90.00
_cell.angle_gamma   90.00
#
_symmetry.space_group_name_H-M   'P 1'
#
loop_
_entity.id
_entity.type
_entity.pdbx_description
1 polymer ?
#
loop_
_entity_poly.entity_id
_entity_poly.type
_entity_poly.pdbx_seq_one_letter_code
_entity_poly.pdbx_strand_id
1 'polypeptide(L)'
;MLTNCEDVGFVSIVKLASNRLTAADLAPLKIAVEREVDRGRNTILFDLGGIRRVTRSGLAALIELQSEVTIDVKLGFFGARPHVAGEIRRCPLSSLLSYQDTREQALDVPHVRARRLAGMKAVVLCAGAGTRMRPLSLETPKPMLDIAGKPALERILEHLGRFGIRDFILNPGHGAPAIHGAFATTAQRSIQFANEGAYVEGHWQPSPVGSASTLARLQLRQNAFDDDFLVLCGDAVSDVDVCELVNLHRAKNADVTIAALRVAREEVGKYGVLVTDEDGRVREFCEKPAPEDAQSTLISSGIYVINPRVLIGLSEAVGIDIGCDLLPRILARGGKLQAYEGVFSWADLGNTQDYFKSLERVMRGEIQGAVPEGALNRNGVWIAPTANVSDRAVVIGPCYIGPGAKVEAGAHIEGPAVIGTDSHITTRTVVKRAIIQPRTQVCPGTWVNGMIVSKDWALDLDANSDLPPAIEALDGIVAAKEQEVDISTADRLMQELMG
;
A
#
# COMPACT_ATOMS: atom_id res chain seq x y z
N MET A 1 -23.95 10.19 -32.81
CA MET A 1 -24.45 9.84 -31.47
C MET A 1 -23.41 10.12 -30.37
N LEU A 2 -22.12 10.06 -30.66
CA LEU A 2 -21.01 10.27 -29.72
C LEU A 2 -20.36 11.62 -30.03
N THR A 3 -20.10 12.45 -29.03
CA THR A 3 -19.56 13.81 -29.24
C THR A 3 -18.15 14.02 -28.77
N ASN A 4 -17.72 13.31 -27.72
CA ASN A 4 -16.37 13.45 -27.17
C ASN A 4 -16.00 12.18 -26.39
N CYS A 5 -14.74 11.79 -26.48
CA CYS A 5 -14.14 10.77 -25.63
C CYS A 5 -13.05 11.44 -24.80
N GLU A 6 -13.07 11.19 -23.49
CA GLU A 6 -12.03 11.61 -22.54
C GLU A 6 -11.43 10.34 -21.93
N ASP A 7 -10.11 10.30 -21.73
CA ASP A 7 -9.46 9.16 -21.10
C ASP A 7 -9.02 9.51 -19.68
N VAL A 8 -9.36 8.64 -18.72
CA VAL A 8 -8.84 8.67 -17.35
C VAL A 8 -8.00 7.41 -17.16
N GLY A 9 -6.72 7.49 -17.56
CA GLY A 9 -5.85 6.32 -17.60
C GLY A 9 -6.26 5.33 -18.68
N PHE A 10 -6.63 4.09 -18.29
CA PHE A 10 -7.17 3.08 -19.21
C PHE A 10 -8.70 3.00 -19.21
N VAL A 11 -9.36 3.96 -18.57
CA VAL A 11 -10.81 4.13 -18.61
C VAL A 11 -11.17 5.17 -19.67
N SER A 12 -11.99 4.79 -20.65
CA SER A 12 -12.55 5.73 -21.63
C SER A 12 -13.91 6.23 -21.15
N ILE A 13 -14.08 7.54 -21.07
CA ILE A 13 -15.36 8.19 -20.80
C ILE A 13 -15.94 8.67 -22.13
N VAL A 14 -17.02 8.03 -22.55
CA VAL A 14 -17.69 8.28 -23.82
C VAL A 14 -18.96 9.07 -23.58
N LYS A 15 -19.02 10.31 -24.10
CA LYS A 15 -20.19 11.17 -23.94
C LYS A 15 -21.26 10.89 -24.98
N LEU A 16 -22.46 10.53 -24.51
CA LEU A 16 -23.63 10.34 -25.38
C LEU A 16 -24.28 11.69 -25.69
N ALA A 17 -24.30 12.02 -26.97
CA ALA A 17 -24.91 13.25 -27.50
C ALA A 17 -26.38 13.09 -27.87
N SER A 18 -26.91 11.86 -27.84
CA SER A 18 -28.29 11.63 -28.22
C SER A 18 -29.25 12.29 -27.25
N ASN A 19 -30.26 12.97 -27.76
CA ASN A 19 -31.32 13.54 -26.92
C ASN A 19 -32.27 12.43 -26.38
N ARG A 20 -32.38 11.31 -27.11
CA ARG A 20 -33.30 10.22 -26.81
C ARG A 20 -32.59 8.88 -27.00
N LEU A 21 -32.61 8.03 -25.98
CA LEU A 21 -32.05 6.68 -26.04
C LEU A 21 -33.14 5.65 -26.41
N THR A 22 -32.87 4.85 -27.44
CA THR A 22 -33.76 3.90 -28.11
C THR A 22 -33.00 2.62 -28.53
N ALA A 23 -33.69 1.60 -29.03
CA ALA A 23 -33.04 0.37 -29.53
C ALA A 23 -32.08 0.61 -30.71
N ALA A 24 -32.33 1.64 -31.53
CA ALA A 24 -31.46 1.96 -32.68
C ALA A 24 -30.05 2.40 -32.25
N ASP A 25 -29.88 2.76 -30.99
CA ASP A 25 -28.62 3.22 -30.43
C ASP A 25 -27.67 2.08 -30.02
N LEU A 26 -28.15 0.83 -29.98
CA LEU A 26 -27.34 -0.32 -29.61
C LEU A 26 -26.12 -0.51 -30.53
N ALA A 27 -26.34 -0.51 -31.85
CA ALA A 27 -25.25 -0.71 -32.81
C ALA A 27 -24.19 0.42 -32.75
N PRO A 28 -24.57 1.72 -32.71
CA PRO A 28 -23.61 2.79 -32.45
C PRO A 28 -22.83 2.64 -31.14
N LEU A 29 -23.47 2.15 -30.06
CA LEU A 29 -22.80 1.91 -28.78
C LEU A 29 -21.80 0.75 -28.88
N LYS A 30 -22.13 -0.35 -29.56
CA LYS A 30 -21.21 -1.47 -29.81
C LYS A 30 -19.97 -1.01 -30.58
N ILE A 31 -20.16 -0.22 -31.65
CA ILE A 31 -19.04 0.37 -32.42
C ILE A 31 -18.19 1.28 -31.53
N ALA A 32 -18.80 2.03 -30.60
CA ALA A 32 -18.05 2.84 -29.64
C ALA A 32 -17.17 1.98 -28.74
N VAL A 33 -17.72 0.86 -28.24
CA VAL A 33 -16.99 -0.09 -27.41
C VAL A 33 -15.82 -0.69 -28.18
N GLU A 34 -16.06 -1.23 -29.37
CA GLU A 34 -15.02 -1.83 -30.23
C GLU A 34 -13.90 -0.83 -30.52
N ARG A 35 -14.24 0.41 -30.88
CA ARG A 35 -13.25 1.46 -31.12
C ARG A 35 -12.35 1.72 -29.92
N GLU A 36 -12.90 1.74 -28.71
CA GLU A 36 -12.11 1.96 -27.50
C GLU A 36 -11.28 0.72 -27.14
N VAL A 37 -11.82 -0.47 -27.35
CA VAL A 37 -11.08 -1.74 -27.21
C VAL A 37 -9.88 -1.81 -28.16
N ASP A 38 -10.04 -1.39 -29.40
CA ASP A 38 -8.96 -1.29 -30.38
C ASP A 38 -7.87 -0.28 -29.97
N ARG A 39 -8.25 0.73 -29.17
CA ARG A 39 -7.31 1.68 -28.52
C ARG A 39 -6.65 1.10 -27.26
N GLY A 40 -6.88 -0.18 -26.96
CA GLY A 40 -6.35 -0.87 -25.78
C GLY A 40 -7.11 -0.57 -24.48
N ARG A 41 -8.34 -0.04 -24.57
CA ARG A 41 -9.16 0.30 -23.40
C ARG A 41 -10.06 -0.88 -23.06
N ASN A 42 -10.04 -1.29 -21.80
CA ASN A 42 -10.85 -2.41 -21.31
C ASN A 42 -11.86 -1.99 -20.24
N THR A 43 -12.02 -0.69 -20.01
CA THR A 43 -13.08 -0.12 -19.19
C THR A 43 -13.64 1.12 -19.85
N ILE A 44 -14.97 1.18 -20.00
CA ILE A 44 -15.65 2.25 -20.73
C ILE A 44 -16.84 2.74 -19.90
N LEU A 45 -16.86 4.03 -19.61
CA LEU A 45 -17.96 4.71 -18.93
C LEU A 45 -18.73 5.56 -19.92
N PHE A 46 -20.05 5.39 -19.98
CA PHE A 46 -20.93 6.22 -20.80
C PHE A 46 -21.55 7.35 -19.96
N ASP A 47 -21.26 8.60 -20.33
CA ASP A 47 -21.92 9.78 -19.77
C ASP A 47 -23.29 9.97 -20.44
N LEU A 48 -24.35 9.81 -19.63
CA LEU A 48 -25.75 9.92 -20.01
C LEU A 48 -26.31 11.34 -19.84
N GLY A 49 -25.51 12.35 -19.47
CA GLY A 49 -25.98 13.71 -19.20
C GLY A 49 -26.62 14.42 -20.40
N GLY A 50 -26.29 13.99 -21.62
CA GLY A 50 -26.92 14.42 -22.86
C GLY A 50 -28.33 13.84 -23.10
N ILE A 51 -28.65 12.69 -22.48
CA ILE A 51 -29.91 11.98 -22.68
C ILE A 51 -31.02 12.69 -21.89
N ARG A 52 -32.08 13.13 -22.59
CA ARG A 52 -33.26 13.75 -21.95
C ARG A 52 -34.45 12.81 -21.84
N ARG A 53 -34.52 11.79 -22.70
CA ARG A 53 -35.59 10.79 -22.71
C ARG A 53 -35.00 9.41 -22.96
N VAL A 54 -35.51 8.39 -22.28
CA VAL A 54 -35.16 7.00 -22.51
C VAL A 54 -36.44 6.19 -22.76
N THR A 55 -36.44 5.31 -23.75
CA THR A 55 -37.53 4.34 -23.95
C THR A 55 -37.20 3.02 -23.23
N ARG A 56 -38.21 2.19 -22.95
CA ARG A 56 -37.97 0.82 -22.43
C ARG A 56 -37.02 0.02 -23.33
N SER A 57 -37.16 0.18 -24.65
CA SER A 57 -36.26 -0.43 -25.63
C SER A 57 -34.84 0.16 -25.64
N GLY A 58 -34.68 1.43 -25.25
CA GLY A 58 -33.36 2.03 -25.03
C GLY A 58 -32.68 1.54 -23.77
N LEU A 59 -33.42 1.33 -22.68
CA LEU A 59 -32.89 0.68 -21.47
C LEU A 59 -32.47 -0.76 -21.77
N ALA A 60 -33.29 -1.51 -22.53
CA ALA A 60 -32.95 -2.85 -22.99
C ALA A 60 -31.64 -2.86 -23.79
N ALA A 61 -31.42 -1.88 -24.67
CA ALA A 61 -30.17 -1.74 -25.41
C ALA A 61 -28.95 -1.54 -24.49
N LEU A 62 -29.04 -0.77 -23.40
CA LEU A 62 -27.92 -0.65 -22.45
C LEU A 62 -27.64 -1.95 -21.71
N ILE A 63 -28.69 -2.68 -21.34
CA ILE A 63 -28.58 -3.95 -20.62
C ILE A 63 -27.96 -5.01 -21.55
N GLU A 64 -28.42 -5.06 -22.80
CA GLU A 64 -27.90 -5.95 -23.85
C GLU A 64 -26.42 -5.64 -24.10
N LEU A 65 -26.08 -4.35 -24.26
CA LEU A 65 -24.69 -3.93 -24.40
C LEU A 65 -23.84 -4.42 -23.22
N GLN A 66 -24.27 -4.19 -21.97
CA GLN A 66 -23.51 -4.63 -20.79
C GLN A 66 -23.40 -6.15 -20.66
N SER A 67 -24.34 -6.91 -21.22
CA SER A 67 -24.39 -8.37 -21.13
C SER A 67 -23.59 -9.08 -22.23
N GLU A 68 -23.44 -8.46 -23.40
CA GLU A 68 -22.71 -9.04 -24.55
C GLU A 68 -21.21 -8.79 -24.53
N VAL A 69 -20.76 -7.83 -23.73
CA VAL A 69 -19.34 -7.48 -23.67
C VAL A 69 -18.54 -8.64 -23.08
N THR A 70 -17.37 -8.91 -23.68
CA THR A 70 -16.47 -9.98 -23.22
C THR A 70 -16.09 -9.79 -21.75
N ILE A 71 -15.73 -10.89 -21.07
CA ILE A 71 -15.38 -10.89 -19.64
C ILE A 71 -14.32 -9.82 -19.30
N ASP A 72 -13.44 -9.53 -20.26
CA ASP A 72 -12.31 -8.62 -20.11
C ASP A 72 -12.64 -7.13 -20.25
N VAL A 73 -13.80 -6.77 -20.80
CA VAL A 73 -14.21 -5.37 -20.97
C VAL A 73 -15.31 -5.02 -19.95
N LYS A 74 -15.12 -3.94 -19.19
CA LYS A 74 -16.07 -3.48 -18.17
C LYS A 74 -16.79 -2.22 -18.63
N LEU A 75 -18.12 -2.24 -18.57
CA LEU A 75 -18.94 -1.08 -18.89
C LEU A 75 -19.56 -0.46 -17.64
N GLY A 76 -19.72 0.86 -17.68
CA GLY A 76 -20.50 1.61 -16.69
C GLY A 76 -21.24 2.78 -17.31
N PHE A 77 -22.21 3.31 -16.58
CA PHE A 77 -23.07 4.41 -17.02
C PHE A 77 -23.21 5.44 -15.91
N PHE A 78 -23.24 6.72 -16.23
CA PHE A 78 -23.44 7.74 -15.20
C PHE A 78 -24.06 9.03 -15.70
N GLY A 79 -24.37 9.94 -14.77
CA GLY A 79 -24.70 11.33 -15.10
C GLY A 79 -26.07 11.54 -15.73
N ALA A 80 -26.97 10.55 -15.65
CA ALA A 80 -28.31 10.70 -16.22
C ALA A 80 -29.11 11.79 -15.48
N ARG A 81 -29.90 12.55 -16.23
CA ARG A 81 -30.80 13.57 -15.65
C ARG A 81 -31.79 12.91 -14.67
N PRO A 82 -32.28 13.61 -13.63
CA PRO A 82 -33.11 13.01 -12.58
C PRO A 82 -34.30 12.19 -13.07
N HIS A 83 -35.01 12.67 -14.11
CA HIS A 83 -36.10 11.92 -14.71
C HIS A 83 -35.63 10.60 -15.38
N VAL A 84 -34.54 10.64 -16.14
CA VAL A 84 -33.96 9.46 -16.81
C VAL A 84 -33.37 8.48 -15.79
N ALA A 85 -32.67 8.98 -14.77
CA ALA A 85 -32.18 8.17 -13.65
C ALA A 85 -33.35 7.47 -12.93
N GLY A 86 -34.47 8.17 -12.74
CA GLY A 86 -35.70 7.59 -12.19
C GLY A 86 -36.26 6.46 -13.06
N GLU A 87 -36.27 6.60 -14.38
CA GLU A 87 -36.68 5.53 -15.30
C GLU A 87 -35.70 4.34 -15.29
N ILE A 88 -34.38 4.59 -15.21
CA ILE A 88 -33.36 3.54 -15.05
C ILE A 88 -33.62 2.74 -13.78
N ARG A 89 -33.79 3.39 -12.62
CA ARG A 89 -34.00 2.73 -11.32
C ARG A 89 -35.34 2.00 -11.21
N ARG A 90 -36.36 2.42 -11.96
CA ARG A 90 -37.66 1.72 -12.03
C ARG A 90 -37.62 0.49 -12.94
N CYS A 91 -36.58 0.33 -13.75
CA CYS A 91 -36.41 -0.86 -14.57
C CYS A 91 -36.11 -2.07 -13.69
N PRO A 92 -36.88 -3.17 -13.77
CA PRO A 92 -36.63 -4.37 -12.95
C PRO A 92 -35.23 -4.99 -13.16
N LEU A 93 -34.60 -4.70 -14.30
CA LEU A 93 -33.28 -5.20 -14.67
C LEU A 93 -32.17 -4.17 -14.43
N SER A 94 -32.45 -3.08 -13.72
CA SER A 94 -31.46 -2.03 -13.46
C SER A 94 -30.24 -2.51 -12.68
N SER A 95 -30.36 -3.61 -11.93
CA SER A 95 -29.24 -4.26 -11.24
C SER A 95 -28.20 -4.86 -12.18
N LEU A 96 -28.56 -5.09 -13.45
CA LEU A 96 -27.63 -5.52 -14.50
C LEU A 96 -26.87 -4.35 -15.12
N LEU A 97 -27.23 -3.11 -14.79
CA LEU A 97 -26.53 -1.91 -15.23
C LEU A 97 -25.61 -1.41 -14.12
N SER A 98 -24.33 -1.18 -14.45
CA SER A 98 -23.39 -0.52 -13.56
C SER A 98 -23.61 1.00 -13.63
N TYR A 99 -24.74 1.47 -13.09
CA TYR A 99 -25.15 2.87 -13.14
C TYR A 99 -24.81 3.62 -11.85
N GLN A 100 -24.22 4.81 -11.99
CA GLN A 100 -23.94 5.75 -10.90
C GLN A 100 -24.51 7.13 -11.20
N ASP A 101 -24.79 7.95 -10.19
CA ASP A 101 -25.40 9.27 -10.44
C ASP A 101 -24.37 10.28 -10.96
N THR A 102 -23.14 10.18 -10.48
CA THR A 102 -22.07 11.14 -10.77
C THR A 102 -20.88 10.47 -11.43
N ARG A 103 -20.04 11.30 -12.08
CA ARG A 103 -18.77 10.85 -12.68
C ARG A 103 -17.84 10.29 -11.60
N GLU A 104 -17.80 10.95 -10.47
CA GLU A 104 -16.96 10.61 -9.32
C GLU A 104 -17.32 9.22 -8.78
N GLN A 105 -18.62 8.97 -8.55
CA GLN A 105 -19.11 7.65 -8.15
C GLN A 105 -18.80 6.57 -9.21
N ALA A 106 -18.93 6.88 -10.50
CA ALA A 106 -18.62 5.94 -11.58
C ALA A 106 -17.14 5.56 -11.65
N LEU A 107 -16.26 6.53 -11.42
CA LEU A 107 -14.81 6.32 -11.39
C LEU A 107 -14.32 5.60 -10.13
N ASP A 108 -15.07 5.68 -9.02
CA ASP A 108 -14.76 4.99 -7.77
C ASP A 108 -15.30 3.55 -7.70
N VAL A 109 -16.11 3.13 -8.68
CA VAL A 109 -16.54 1.73 -8.78
C VAL A 109 -15.30 0.82 -8.80
N PRO A 110 -15.18 -0.21 -7.92
CA PRO A 110 -13.92 -0.92 -7.70
C PRO A 110 -13.23 -1.46 -8.96
N HIS A 111 -14.01 -2.03 -9.90
CA HIS A 111 -13.46 -2.57 -11.14
C HIS A 111 -13.02 -1.50 -12.15
N VAL A 112 -13.57 -0.28 -12.05
CA VAL A 112 -13.17 0.88 -12.85
C VAL A 112 -11.91 1.49 -12.26
N ARG A 113 -11.90 1.70 -10.94
CA ARG A 113 -10.74 2.20 -10.20
C ARG A 113 -9.51 1.33 -10.46
N ALA A 114 -9.67 0.00 -10.46
CA ALA A 114 -8.64 -1.00 -10.74
C ALA A 114 -8.05 -0.94 -12.16
N ARG A 115 -8.45 0.00 -13.02
CA ARG A 115 -7.90 0.17 -14.37
C ARG A 115 -7.38 1.58 -14.63
N ARG A 116 -7.54 2.53 -13.70
CA ARG A 116 -7.16 3.93 -13.91
C ARG A 116 -5.65 4.14 -14.07
N LEU A 117 -4.80 3.23 -13.61
CA LEU A 117 -3.34 3.30 -13.75
C LEU A 117 -2.75 1.98 -14.26
N ALA A 118 -3.52 1.20 -15.04
CA ALA A 118 -2.97 0.03 -15.72
C ALA A 118 -1.72 0.43 -16.53
N GLY A 119 -0.74 -0.47 -16.68
CA GLY A 119 0.49 -0.19 -17.43
C GLY A 119 1.48 0.81 -16.80
N MET A 120 1.12 1.55 -15.74
CA MET A 120 2.07 2.36 -14.99
C MET A 120 3.01 1.48 -14.16
N LYS A 121 4.30 1.82 -14.16
CA LYS A 121 5.31 1.18 -13.31
C LYS A 121 5.36 1.83 -11.94
N ALA A 122 5.60 1.04 -10.91
CA ALA A 122 5.88 1.52 -9.55
C ALA A 122 7.19 0.95 -9.01
N VAL A 123 8.08 1.82 -8.55
CA VAL A 123 9.29 1.45 -7.82
C VAL A 123 9.01 1.50 -6.33
N VAL A 124 9.19 0.38 -5.62
CA VAL A 124 9.07 0.35 -4.16
C VAL A 124 10.45 0.21 -3.54
N LEU A 125 10.86 1.25 -2.81
CA LEU A 125 12.18 1.36 -2.25
C LEU A 125 12.31 0.52 -0.98
N CYS A 126 13.01 -0.60 -1.04
CA CYS A 126 13.05 -1.62 0.02
C CYS A 126 14.43 -1.74 0.70
N ALA A 127 15.39 -0.87 0.35
CA ALA A 127 16.78 -0.99 0.78
C ALA A 127 17.11 -0.32 2.13
N GLY A 128 16.13 0.20 2.86
CA GLY A 128 16.35 0.84 4.16
C GLY A 128 16.98 -0.12 5.18
N ALA A 129 18.05 0.29 5.85
CA ALA A 129 18.82 -0.55 6.79
C ALA A 129 18.09 -0.86 8.11
N GLY A 130 16.99 -0.18 8.39
CA GLY A 130 16.13 -0.47 9.54
C GLY A 130 16.74 -0.25 10.92
N THR A 131 17.88 0.43 11.05
CA THR A 131 18.67 0.46 12.30
C THR A 131 17.89 0.86 13.56
N ARG A 132 16.96 1.82 13.46
CA ARG A 132 16.06 2.28 14.54
C ARG A 132 14.92 1.31 14.90
N MET A 133 14.79 0.22 14.16
CA MET A 133 13.82 -0.86 14.39
C MET A 133 14.50 -2.10 14.97
N ARG A 134 15.80 -2.09 15.23
CA ARG A 134 16.47 -3.24 15.86
C ARG A 134 15.91 -3.44 17.28
N PRO A 135 15.73 -4.69 17.75
CA PRO A 135 16.12 -5.95 17.10
C PRO A 135 15.13 -6.47 16.05
N LEU A 136 13.91 -5.93 15.92
CA LEU A 136 12.91 -6.40 14.93
C LEU A 136 13.47 -6.49 13.51
N SER A 137 14.27 -5.50 13.12
CA SER A 137 14.81 -5.41 11.76
C SER A 137 16.07 -6.25 11.50
N LEU A 138 16.57 -7.01 12.49
CA LEU A 138 17.75 -7.88 12.31
C LEU A 138 17.40 -9.08 11.43
N GLU A 139 16.27 -9.72 11.72
CA GLU A 139 15.81 -10.91 11.01
C GLU A 139 14.79 -10.59 9.92
N THR A 140 13.96 -9.57 10.16
CA THR A 140 12.86 -9.20 9.25
C THR A 140 13.10 -7.80 8.68
N PRO A 141 13.38 -7.63 7.38
CA PRO A 141 13.54 -6.29 6.82
C PRO A 141 12.25 -5.49 6.97
N LYS A 142 12.34 -4.16 7.11
CA LYS A 142 11.18 -3.28 7.36
C LYS A 142 9.97 -3.53 6.45
N PRO A 143 10.13 -3.68 5.11
CA PRO A 143 9.00 -3.95 4.23
C PRO A 143 8.29 -5.28 4.51
N MET A 144 8.96 -6.20 5.20
CA MET A 144 8.44 -7.51 5.58
C MET A 144 7.83 -7.54 7.00
N LEU A 145 7.86 -6.44 7.75
CA LEU A 145 7.22 -6.38 9.07
C LEU A 145 5.72 -6.62 8.95
N ASP A 146 5.20 -7.46 9.85
CA ASP A 146 3.79 -7.85 9.85
C ASP A 146 2.90 -6.70 10.32
N ILE A 147 1.95 -6.30 9.48
CA ILE A 147 0.93 -5.33 9.81
C ILE A 147 -0.40 -6.07 9.90
N ALA A 148 -0.63 -6.75 11.01
CA ALA A 148 -1.86 -7.51 11.28
C ALA A 148 -2.18 -8.57 10.20
N GLY A 149 -1.25 -9.50 9.99
CA GLY A 149 -1.38 -10.67 9.11
C GLY A 149 -0.78 -10.54 7.72
N LYS A 150 -0.36 -9.33 7.32
CA LYS A 150 0.31 -9.12 6.03
C LYS A 150 1.54 -8.23 6.17
N PRO A 151 2.63 -8.53 5.45
CA PRO A 151 3.77 -7.63 5.31
C PRO A 151 3.37 -6.23 4.83
N ALA A 152 4.05 -5.19 5.31
CA ALA A 152 3.87 -3.82 4.82
C ALA A 152 3.98 -3.71 3.29
N LEU A 153 4.95 -4.42 2.69
CA LEU A 153 5.15 -4.48 1.25
C LEU A 153 3.94 -5.08 0.51
N GLU A 154 3.36 -6.17 1.00
CA GLU A 154 2.16 -6.75 0.39
C GLU A 154 1.01 -5.75 0.44
N ARG A 155 0.84 -5.02 1.56
CA ARG A 155 -0.20 -3.98 1.68
C ARG A 155 0.01 -2.84 0.69
N ILE A 156 1.25 -2.40 0.45
CA ILE A 156 1.57 -1.40 -0.56
C ILE A 156 1.19 -1.92 -1.95
N LEU A 157 1.60 -3.14 -2.30
CA LEU A 157 1.31 -3.71 -3.63
C LEU A 157 -0.19 -3.95 -3.85
N GLU A 158 -0.92 -4.41 -2.83
CA GLU A 158 -2.38 -4.54 -2.88
C GLU A 158 -3.08 -3.20 -3.05
N HIS A 159 -2.62 -2.17 -2.32
CA HIS A 159 -3.14 -0.81 -2.44
C HIS A 159 -2.97 -0.28 -3.87
N LEU A 160 -1.76 -0.36 -4.43
CA LEU A 160 -1.49 0.05 -5.81
C LEU A 160 -2.26 -0.80 -6.83
N GLY A 161 -2.44 -2.09 -6.55
CA GLY A 161 -3.23 -3.01 -7.35
C GLY A 161 -4.71 -2.62 -7.48
N ARG A 162 -5.28 -1.91 -6.49
CA ARG A 162 -6.65 -1.36 -6.56
C ARG A 162 -6.81 -0.23 -7.57
N PHE A 163 -5.70 0.34 -8.05
CA PHE A 163 -5.69 1.34 -9.11
C PHE A 163 -5.25 0.76 -10.46
N GLY A 164 -4.92 -0.54 -10.50
CA GLY A 164 -4.51 -1.24 -11.71
C GLY A 164 -3.01 -1.32 -11.96
N ILE A 165 -2.20 -0.76 -11.05
CA ILE A 165 -0.75 -0.89 -11.13
C ILE A 165 -0.40 -2.36 -10.85
N ARG A 166 0.29 -2.99 -11.79
CA ARG A 166 0.67 -4.40 -11.74
C ARG A 166 2.13 -4.65 -12.12
N ASP A 167 2.88 -3.61 -12.47
CA ASP A 167 4.28 -3.71 -12.85
C ASP A 167 5.16 -2.99 -11.82
N PHE A 168 5.88 -3.80 -11.04
CA PHE A 168 6.62 -3.32 -9.87
C PHE A 168 8.11 -3.58 -10.02
N ILE A 169 8.91 -2.62 -9.58
CA ILE A 169 10.35 -2.77 -9.40
C ILE A 169 10.64 -2.63 -7.91
N LEU A 170 11.19 -3.66 -7.29
CA LEU A 170 11.57 -3.66 -5.88
C LEU A 170 13.10 -3.56 -5.79
N ASN A 171 13.65 -2.66 -4.97
CA ASN A 171 15.10 -2.64 -4.70
C ASN A 171 15.40 -3.22 -3.31
N PRO A 172 15.49 -4.56 -3.18
CA PRO A 172 15.78 -5.14 -1.89
C PRO A 172 17.21 -4.81 -1.44
N GLY A 173 17.36 -4.35 -0.20
CA GLY A 173 18.68 -4.13 0.43
C GLY A 173 19.15 -5.36 1.20
N HIS A 174 19.42 -5.21 2.50
CA HIS A 174 19.87 -6.33 3.35
C HIS A 174 18.87 -7.49 3.42
N GLY A 175 17.59 -7.20 3.23
CA GLY A 175 16.50 -8.17 3.27
C GLY A 175 16.19 -8.91 1.97
N ALA A 176 17.10 -8.91 0.98
CA ALA A 176 16.81 -9.47 -0.34
C ALA A 176 16.35 -10.93 -0.35
N PRO A 177 16.97 -11.87 0.40
CA PRO A 177 16.50 -13.25 0.42
C PRO A 177 15.03 -13.39 0.86
N ALA A 178 14.62 -12.65 1.90
CA ALA A 178 13.25 -12.66 2.41
C ALA A 178 12.24 -12.10 1.40
N ILE A 179 12.58 -10.96 0.77
CA ILE A 179 11.72 -10.34 -0.25
C ILE A 179 11.65 -11.21 -1.51
N HIS A 180 12.76 -11.80 -1.97
CA HIS A 180 12.74 -12.73 -3.09
C HIS A 180 11.84 -13.94 -2.80
N GLY A 181 12.03 -14.59 -1.65
CA GLY A 181 11.25 -15.77 -1.27
C GLY A 181 9.74 -15.51 -1.22
N ALA A 182 9.33 -14.33 -0.77
CA ALA A 182 7.92 -13.96 -0.67
C ALA A 182 7.29 -13.53 -2.02
N PHE A 183 8.06 -12.90 -2.92
CA PHE A 183 7.49 -12.18 -4.07
C PHE A 183 7.89 -12.71 -5.46
N ALA A 184 8.85 -13.64 -5.56
CA ALA A 184 9.37 -14.13 -6.85
C ALA A 184 8.33 -14.85 -7.73
N THR A 185 7.29 -15.47 -7.16
CA THR A 185 6.35 -16.34 -7.89
C THR A 185 4.92 -15.80 -7.91
N THR A 186 4.73 -14.48 -8.00
CA THR A 186 3.37 -13.93 -7.98
C THR A 186 2.72 -13.92 -9.37
N ALA A 187 1.76 -14.80 -9.64
CA ALA A 187 1.09 -14.89 -10.95
C ALA A 187 0.24 -13.67 -11.34
N GLN A 188 -0.11 -12.79 -10.39
CA GLN A 188 -1.04 -11.67 -10.61
C GLN A 188 -0.37 -10.31 -10.86
N ARG A 189 0.97 -10.23 -10.80
CA ARG A 189 1.74 -8.98 -10.96
C ARG A 189 3.14 -9.28 -11.52
N SER A 190 3.64 -8.37 -12.34
CA SER A 190 5.04 -8.35 -12.78
C SER A 190 5.89 -7.75 -11.67
N ILE A 191 6.90 -8.48 -11.20
CA ILE A 191 7.87 -8.00 -10.21
C ILE A 191 9.27 -8.20 -10.77
N GLN A 192 10.00 -7.10 -10.86
CA GLN A 192 11.42 -7.07 -11.13
C GLN A 192 12.19 -6.69 -9.86
N PHE A 193 13.31 -7.36 -9.60
CA PHE A 193 14.20 -7.02 -8.50
C PHE A 193 15.40 -6.21 -9.00
N ALA A 194 15.49 -4.96 -8.56
CA ALA A 194 16.66 -4.09 -8.71
C ALA A 194 17.69 -4.43 -7.64
N ASN A 195 18.38 -5.55 -7.84
CA ASN A 195 19.35 -6.08 -6.88
C ASN A 195 20.62 -5.22 -6.84
N GLU A 196 20.90 -4.68 -5.66
CA GLU A 196 22.08 -3.86 -5.38
C GLU A 196 22.97 -4.61 -4.38
N GLY A 197 23.67 -5.64 -4.86
CA GLY A 197 24.47 -6.54 -4.04
C GLY A 197 24.86 -7.81 -4.79
N ALA A 198 25.54 -8.72 -4.10
CA ALA A 198 25.95 -10.01 -4.66
C ALA A 198 25.95 -11.11 -3.60
N TYR A 199 25.83 -12.37 -4.04
CA TYR A 199 26.14 -13.51 -3.19
C TYR A 199 27.64 -13.75 -3.17
N VAL A 200 28.21 -13.76 -1.97
CA VAL A 200 29.62 -14.09 -1.72
C VAL A 200 29.61 -15.23 -0.71
N GLU A 201 30.20 -16.37 -1.07
CA GLU A 201 30.25 -17.57 -0.23
C GLU A 201 28.85 -18.05 0.23
N GLY A 202 27.84 -17.91 -0.64
CA GLY A 202 26.46 -18.32 -0.33
C GLY A 202 25.67 -17.31 0.52
N HIS A 203 26.28 -16.21 0.96
CA HIS A 203 25.62 -15.17 1.74
C HIS A 203 25.36 -13.91 0.91
N TRP A 204 24.16 -13.33 1.05
CA TRP A 204 23.82 -12.07 0.40
C TRP A 204 24.57 -10.91 1.04
N GLN A 205 25.35 -10.18 0.24
CA GLN A 205 26.03 -8.95 0.64
C GLN A 205 25.35 -7.75 -0.04
N PRO A 206 24.56 -6.95 0.70
CA PRO A 206 23.93 -5.76 0.14
C PRO A 206 24.95 -4.65 -0.10
N SER A 207 24.77 -3.91 -1.19
CA SER A 207 25.55 -2.74 -1.58
C SER A 207 24.58 -1.65 -2.09
N PRO A 208 23.74 -1.08 -1.20
CA PRO A 208 22.74 -0.09 -1.59
C PRO A 208 23.41 1.16 -2.12
N VAL A 209 22.88 1.73 -3.20
CA VAL A 209 23.59 2.79 -3.94
C VAL A 209 23.00 4.18 -3.83
N GLY A 210 21.90 4.34 -3.09
CA GLY A 210 21.16 5.59 -2.93
C GLY A 210 19.87 5.59 -3.75
N SER A 211 18.80 6.14 -3.18
CA SER A 211 17.45 6.03 -3.74
C SER A 211 17.32 6.64 -5.14
N ALA A 212 17.91 7.82 -5.39
CA ALA A 212 17.92 8.43 -6.72
C ALA A 212 18.93 7.75 -7.65
N SER A 213 20.05 7.25 -7.11
CA SER A 213 21.02 6.46 -7.88
C SER A 213 20.41 5.15 -8.40
N THR A 214 19.55 4.49 -7.61
CA THR A 214 18.77 3.31 -8.06
C THR A 214 17.93 3.66 -9.29
N LEU A 215 17.17 4.76 -9.23
CA LEU A 215 16.33 5.21 -10.36
C LEU A 215 17.17 5.54 -11.60
N ALA A 216 18.29 6.25 -11.42
CA ALA A 216 19.20 6.58 -12.52
C ALA A 216 19.78 5.32 -13.18
N ARG A 217 20.19 4.30 -12.41
CA ARG A 217 20.69 3.02 -12.94
C ARG A 217 19.63 2.24 -13.69
N LEU A 218 18.41 2.18 -13.15
CA LEU A 218 17.28 1.53 -13.83
C LEU A 218 17.02 2.20 -15.19
N GLN A 219 17.04 3.53 -15.25
CA GLN A 219 16.88 4.23 -16.51
C GLN A 219 18.07 4.02 -17.46
N LEU A 220 19.31 4.21 -17.00
CA LEU A 220 20.49 4.17 -17.86
C LEU A 220 20.82 2.78 -18.38
N ARG A 221 20.62 1.74 -17.58
CA ARG A 221 21.00 0.36 -17.94
C ARG A 221 19.89 -0.43 -18.60
N GLN A 222 18.64 -0.07 -18.34
CA GLN A 222 17.49 -0.89 -18.72
C GLN A 222 16.40 -0.09 -19.44
N ASN A 223 16.55 1.23 -19.56
CA ASN A 223 15.51 2.13 -20.06
C ASN A 223 14.16 1.83 -19.38
N ALA A 224 14.18 1.71 -18.05
CA ALA A 224 13.05 1.18 -17.29
C ALA A 224 11.79 2.05 -17.34
N PHE A 225 11.91 3.35 -17.63
CA PHE A 225 10.80 4.30 -17.59
C PHE A 225 10.65 5.04 -18.92
N ASP A 226 9.55 4.79 -19.61
CA ASP A 226 9.16 5.46 -20.87
C ASP A 226 8.12 6.58 -20.66
N ASP A 227 7.44 6.58 -19.50
CA ASP A 227 6.42 7.55 -19.08
C ASP A 227 6.54 7.80 -17.57
N ASP A 228 5.73 8.72 -17.03
CA ASP A 228 5.63 8.98 -15.59
C ASP A 228 5.48 7.67 -14.80
N PHE A 229 6.20 7.56 -13.69
CA PHE A 229 6.20 6.37 -12.84
C PHE A 229 6.06 6.74 -11.37
N LEU A 230 5.58 5.79 -10.58
CA LEU A 230 5.37 5.97 -9.14
C LEU A 230 6.60 5.48 -8.38
N VAL A 231 6.98 6.16 -7.30
CA VAL A 231 8.01 5.74 -6.36
C VAL A 231 7.45 5.80 -4.94
N LEU A 232 7.63 4.74 -4.16
CA LEU A 232 7.20 4.69 -2.77
C LEU A 232 8.30 4.14 -1.87
N CYS A 233 8.38 4.60 -0.64
CA CYS A 233 9.12 3.92 0.41
C CYS A 233 8.41 2.62 0.82
N GLY A 234 9.16 1.52 0.93
CA GLY A 234 8.64 0.20 1.30
C GLY A 234 8.35 0.02 2.78
N ASP A 235 8.52 1.06 3.60
CA ASP A 235 8.37 1.02 5.06
C ASP A 235 7.27 1.96 5.58
N ALA A 236 6.26 2.25 4.76
CA ALA A 236 5.05 2.95 5.20
C ALA A 236 3.80 2.41 4.50
N VAL A 237 2.68 2.36 5.24
CA VAL A 237 1.37 1.98 4.70
C VAL A 237 0.51 3.24 4.56
N SER A 238 -0.20 3.36 3.45
CA SER A 238 -1.00 4.54 3.13
C SER A 238 -2.25 4.15 2.36
N ASP A 239 -3.30 4.95 2.47
CA ASP A 239 -4.51 4.85 1.64
C ASP A 239 -4.62 5.97 0.60
N VAL A 240 -3.50 6.65 0.29
CA VAL A 240 -3.44 7.74 -0.69
C VAL A 240 -4.09 7.36 -2.02
N ASP A 241 -4.94 8.24 -2.56
CA ASP A 241 -5.45 8.09 -3.92
C ASP A 241 -4.36 8.43 -4.94
N VAL A 242 -3.65 7.40 -5.39
CA VAL A 242 -2.56 7.56 -6.36
C VAL A 242 -3.04 8.03 -7.73
N CYS A 243 -4.34 7.86 -8.06
CA CYS A 243 -4.86 8.40 -9.31
C CYS A 243 -5.01 9.92 -9.23
N GLU A 244 -5.49 10.46 -8.11
CA GLU A 244 -5.53 11.91 -7.89
C GLU A 244 -4.13 12.51 -7.91
N LEU A 245 -3.16 11.84 -7.28
CA LEU A 245 -1.75 12.23 -7.30
C LEU A 245 -1.19 12.30 -8.74
N VAL A 246 -1.39 11.25 -9.55
CA VAL A 246 -0.95 11.21 -10.96
C VAL A 246 -1.69 12.25 -11.82
N ASN A 247 -2.99 12.43 -11.60
CA ASN A 247 -3.77 13.42 -12.33
C ASN A 247 -3.27 14.84 -12.05
N LEU A 248 -2.96 15.16 -10.78
CA LEU A 248 -2.37 16.45 -10.42
C LEU A 248 -1.00 16.63 -11.09
N HIS A 249 -0.15 15.60 -11.07
CA HIS A 249 1.17 15.61 -11.70
C HIS A 249 1.09 16.02 -13.18
N ARG A 250 0.21 15.37 -13.93
CA ARG A 250 -0.01 15.63 -15.36
C ARG A 250 -0.65 16.98 -15.60
N ALA A 251 -1.67 17.36 -14.82
CA ALA A 251 -2.36 18.64 -14.96
C ALA A 251 -1.45 19.84 -14.72
N LYS A 252 -0.51 19.73 -13.78
CA LYS A 252 0.48 20.78 -13.48
C LYS A 252 1.72 20.68 -14.37
N ASN A 253 1.84 19.62 -15.18
CA ASN A 253 3.04 19.28 -15.96
C ASN A 253 4.29 19.38 -15.07
N ALA A 254 4.20 18.71 -13.91
CA ALA A 254 5.24 18.71 -12.89
C ALA A 254 6.37 17.76 -13.28
N ASP A 255 7.58 18.05 -12.83
CA ASP A 255 8.74 17.16 -12.95
C ASP A 255 8.66 16.06 -11.89
N VAL A 256 8.23 16.41 -10.68
CA VAL A 256 7.87 15.47 -9.60
C VAL A 256 6.66 16.00 -8.84
N THR A 257 5.74 15.11 -8.49
CA THR A 257 4.65 15.39 -7.55
C THR A 257 4.83 14.55 -6.29
N ILE A 258 4.73 15.18 -5.12
CA ILE A 258 5.00 14.60 -3.81
C ILE A 258 3.67 14.52 -3.05
N ALA A 259 3.28 13.32 -2.61
CA ALA A 259 2.18 13.21 -1.65
C ALA A 259 2.65 13.77 -0.30
N ALA A 260 1.92 14.76 0.19
CA ALA A 260 2.33 15.55 1.34
C ALA A 260 1.22 15.62 2.39
N LEU A 261 1.62 15.63 3.66
CA LEU A 261 0.72 15.71 4.80
C LEU A 261 1.30 16.64 5.86
N ARG A 262 0.45 17.13 6.76
CA ARG A 262 0.88 17.97 7.88
C ARG A 262 1.05 17.12 9.13
N VAL A 263 2.14 17.35 9.85
CA VAL A 263 2.46 16.68 11.12
C VAL A 263 2.61 17.70 12.25
N ALA A 264 2.70 17.23 13.49
CA ALA A 264 3.04 18.09 14.61
C ALA A 264 4.46 18.67 14.43
N ARG A 265 4.71 19.87 14.98
CA ARG A 265 5.95 20.61 14.74
C ARG A 265 7.18 19.84 15.23
N GLU A 266 7.05 19.16 16.35
CA GLU A 266 8.03 18.30 16.99
C GLU A 266 8.38 17.04 16.17
N GLU A 267 7.54 16.66 15.20
CA GLU A 267 7.77 15.47 14.36
C GLU A 267 8.48 15.78 13.03
N VAL A 268 8.56 17.06 12.63
CA VAL A 268 9.07 17.45 11.30
C VAL A 268 10.51 16.98 11.06
N GLY A 269 11.33 16.89 12.10
CA GLY A 269 12.73 16.44 11.99
C GLY A 269 12.90 14.97 11.58
N LYS A 270 11.81 14.20 11.52
CA LYS A 270 11.81 12.83 10.98
C LYS A 270 11.75 12.81 9.44
N TYR A 271 11.33 13.90 8.80
CA TYR A 271 10.85 13.90 7.42
C TYR A 271 11.43 15.05 6.58
N GLY A 272 11.28 14.95 5.25
CA GLY A 272 11.54 16.08 4.35
C GLY A 272 10.40 17.09 4.40
N VAL A 273 10.72 18.36 4.67
CA VAL A 273 9.78 19.46 4.82
C VAL A 273 9.64 20.24 3.51
N LEU A 274 8.41 20.55 3.12
CA LEU A 274 8.06 21.31 1.92
C LEU A 274 7.55 22.70 2.31
N VAL A 275 8.04 23.71 1.59
CA VAL A 275 7.44 25.05 1.56
C VAL A 275 6.77 25.23 0.20
N THR A 276 5.47 25.50 0.19
CA THR A 276 4.66 25.62 -1.03
C THR A 276 4.06 27.02 -1.17
N ASP A 277 3.73 27.39 -2.40
CA ASP A 277 2.81 28.52 -2.64
C ASP A 277 1.34 28.07 -2.58
N GLU A 278 0.42 29.02 -2.84
CA GLU A 278 -1.03 28.79 -2.78
C GLU A 278 -1.53 27.72 -3.78
N ASP A 279 -0.81 27.49 -4.88
CA ASP A 279 -1.12 26.48 -5.89
C ASP A 279 -0.49 25.10 -5.57
N GLY A 280 0.20 24.99 -4.42
CA GLY A 280 0.92 23.79 -4.00
C GLY A 280 2.25 23.59 -4.71
N ARG A 281 2.76 24.58 -5.46
CA ARG A 281 4.08 24.46 -6.08
C ARG A 281 5.15 24.60 -5.01
N VAL A 282 6.04 23.62 -4.94
CA VAL A 282 7.12 23.60 -3.94
C VAL A 282 8.16 24.64 -4.32
N ARG A 283 8.48 25.51 -3.37
CA ARG A 283 9.50 26.56 -3.46
C ARG A 283 10.80 26.12 -2.80
N GLU A 284 10.69 25.43 -1.67
CA GLU A 284 11.82 24.92 -0.92
C GLU A 284 11.54 23.50 -0.42
N PHE A 285 12.58 22.67 -0.38
CA PHE A 285 12.57 21.33 0.19
C PHE A 285 13.79 21.19 1.10
N CYS A 286 13.57 20.74 2.34
CA CYS A 286 14.63 20.52 3.32
C CYS A 286 14.47 19.14 3.95
N GLU A 287 15.47 18.27 3.79
CA GLU A 287 15.46 16.93 4.40
C GLU A 287 15.77 17.01 5.89
N LYS A 288 14.83 16.56 6.74
CA LYS A 288 15.00 16.36 8.19
C LYS A 288 15.61 17.57 8.92
N PRO A 289 15.03 18.79 8.75
CA PRO A 289 15.47 19.96 9.49
C PRO A 289 15.21 19.79 10.99
N ALA A 290 15.99 20.47 11.82
CA ALA A 290 15.60 20.62 13.22
C ALA A 290 14.22 21.31 13.32
N PRO A 291 13.37 20.95 14.30
CA PRO A 291 12.05 21.56 14.44
C PRO A 291 12.06 23.09 14.50
N GLU A 292 13.08 23.70 15.09
CA GLU A 292 13.29 25.15 15.13
C GLU A 292 13.57 25.77 13.76
N ASP A 293 14.28 25.06 12.88
CA ASP A 293 14.70 25.53 11.55
C ASP A 293 13.65 25.24 10.46
N ALA A 294 12.68 24.38 10.73
CA ALA A 294 11.65 24.02 9.76
C ALA A 294 10.78 25.24 9.38
N GLN A 295 10.65 25.54 8.10
CA GLN A 295 9.81 26.68 7.66
C GLN A 295 8.31 26.32 7.55
N SER A 296 7.99 25.02 7.63
CA SER A 296 6.64 24.49 7.44
C SER A 296 6.48 23.20 8.26
N THR A 297 5.25 22.72 8.40
CA THR A 297 4.93 21.39 8.95
C THR A 297 4.41 20.42 7.87
N LEU A 298 4.41 20.86 6.61
CA LEU A 298 4.07 20.03 5.46
C LEU A 298 5.27 19.12 5.14
N ILE A 299 5.09 17.81 5.22
CA ILE A 299 6.15 16.83 5.03
C ILE A 299 5.89 15.91 3.84
N SER A 300 6.97 15.36 3.28
CA SER A 300 6.93 14.34 2.23
C SER A 300 6.60 12.98 2.85
N SER A 301 5.62 12.28 2.30
CA SER A 301 5.27 10.93 2.73
C SER A 301 6.17 9.85 2.12
N GLY A 302 7.18 10.22 1.32
CA GLY A 302 8.00 9.28 0.56
C GLY A 302 7.27 8.65 -0.64
N ILE A 303 6.17 9.25 -1.11
CA ILE A 303 5.40 8.80 -2.27
C ILE A 303 5.47 9.87 -3.35
N TYR A 304 5.97 9.49 -4.53
CA TYR A 304 6.31 10.40 -5.61
C TYR A 304 5.74 9.90 -6.94
N VAL A 305 5.20 10.81 -7.75
CA VAL A 305 5.08 10.60 -9.20
C VAL A 305 6.21 11.36 -9.86
N ILE A 306 7.04 10.66 -10.64
CA ILE A 306 8.26 11.21 -11.23
C ILE A 306 8.17 11.14 -12.74
N ASN A 307 8.44 12.27 -13.41
CA ASN A 307 8.67 12.28 -14.84
C ASN A 307 10.11 11.81 -15.14
N PRO A 308 10.33 10.82 -16.04
CA PRO A 308 11.66 10.28 -16.32
C PRO A 308 12.70 11.32 -16.75
N ARG A 309 12.27 12.48 -17.28
CA ARG A 309 13.17 13.55 -17.71
C ARG A 309 14.07 14.07 -16.59
N VAL A 310 13.65 13.98 -15.33
CA VAL A 310 14.46 14.44 -14.19
C VAL A 310 15.70 13.58 -13.97
N LEU A 311 15.69 12.35 -14.52
CA LEU A 311 16.82 11.44 -14.46
C LEU A 311 17.86 11.73 -15.54
N ILE A 312 17.53 12.56 -16.55
CA ILE A 312 18.45 12.91 -17.63
C ILE A 312 19.64 13.69 -17.05
N GLY A 313 20.84 13.15 -17.27
CA GLY A 313 22.08 13.74 -16.78
C GLY A 313 22.38 13.47 -15.30
N LEU A 314 21.59 12.65 -14.61
CA LEU A 314 22.06 12.01 -13.37
C LEU A 314 23.09 10.93 -13.75
N SER A 315 24.22 10.94 -13.06
CA SER A 315 25.21 9.87 -13.17
C SER A 315 24.80 8.67 -12.33
N GLU A 316 25.41 7.51 -12.59
CA GLU A 316 25.28 6.33 -11.72
C GLU A 316 26.11 6.43 -10.42
N ALA A 317 26.51 7.64 -10.04
CA ALA A 317 27.28 7.88 -8.82
C ALA A 317 26.52 7.32 -7.61
N VAL A 318 27.26 6.69 -6.72
CA VAL A 318 26.71 6.13 -5.47
C VAL A 318 26.44 7.26 -4.49
N GLY A 319 25.35 7.14 -3.74
CA GLY A 319 25.00 8.00 -2.62
C GLY A 319 24.05 9.14 -2.95
N ILE A 320 23.45 9.18 -4.13
CA ILE A 320 22.47 10.22 -4.47
C ILE A 320 21.09 9.81 -3.91
N ASP A 321 20.52 10.66 -3.07
CA ASP A 321 19.20 10.45 -2.47
C ASP A 321 18.11 11.32 -3.12
N ILE A 322 16.86 10.83 -3.14
CA ILE A 322 15.73 11.59 -3.68
C ILE A 322 15.53 12.89 -2.90
N GLY A 323 15.43 12.82 -1.57
CA GLY A 323 15.17 13.96 -0.71
C GLY A 323 16.38 14.89 -0.59
N CYS A 324 17.56 14.34 -0.28
CA CYS A 324 18.76 15.16 -0.06
C CYS A 324 19.32 15.79 -1.33
N ASP A 325 19.21 15.11 -2.47
CA ASP A 325 19.90 15.52 -3.70
C ASP A 325 18.96 15.81 -4.86
N LEU A 326 18.10 14.87 -5.24
CA LEU A 326 17.34 14.98 -6.48
C LEU A 326 16.36 16.15 -6.44
N LEU A 327 15.51 16.23 -5.40
CA LEU A 327 14.51 17.29 -5.29
C LEU A 327 15.16 18.69 -5.19
N PRO A 328 16.18 18.93 -4.34
CA PRO A 328 16.91 20.20 -4.34
C PRO A 328 17.55 20.55 -5.69
N ARG A 329 18.14 19.57 -6.40
CA ARG A 329 18.74 19.80 -7.73
C ARG A 329 17.69 20.19 -8.78
N ILE A 330 16.50 19.61 -8.73
CA ILE A 330 15.39 19.98 -9.63
C ILE A 330 14.98 21.44 -9.37
N LEU A 331 14.79 21.82 -8.10
CA LEU A 331 14.45 23.20 -7.73
C LEU A 331 15.53 24.20 -8.17
N ALA A 332 16.81 23.89 -7.92
CA ALA A 332 17.93 24.76 -8.29
C ALA A 332 18.04 24.99 -9.80
N ARG A 333 17.54 24.07 -10.62
CA ARG A 333 17.49 24.17 -12.09
C ARG A 333 16.20 24.82 -12.62
N GLY A 334 15.32 25.29 -11.74
CA GLY A 334 14.03 25.89 -12.11
C GLY A 334 12.94 24.88 -12.48
N GLY A 335 13.12 23.60 -12.13
CA GLY A 335 12.13 22.56 -12.34
C GLY A 335 10.85 22.76 -11.52
N LYS A 336 9.88 21.88 -11.75
CA LYS A 336 8.53 21.94 -11.18
C LYS A 336 8.30 20.80 -10.21
N LEU A 337 8.40 21.11 -8.93
CA LEU A 337 7.94 20.24 -7.86
C LEU A 337 6.53 20.66 -7.44
N GLN A 338 5.62 19.69 -7.28
CA GLN A 338 4.24 19.93 -6.89
C GLN A 338 3.91 19.10 -5.64
N ALA A 339 3.32 19.73 -4.61
CA ALA A 339 2.76 19.01 -3.48
C ALA A 339 1.30 18.60 -3.78
N TYR A 340 0.95 17.39 -3.35
CA TYR A 340 -0.41 16.88 -3.30
C TYR A 340 -0.84 16.76 -1.84
N GLU A 341 -1.65 17.71 -1.38
CA GLU A 341 -2.23 17.76 -0.02
C GLU A 341 -3.62 17.11 0.02
N GLY A 342 -3.74 15.88 -0.51
CA GLY A 342 -4.98 15.12 -0.47
C GLY A 342 -5.36 14.62 0.93
N VAL A 343 -6.60 14.18 1.10
CA VAL A 343 -7.06 13.55 2.35
C VAL A 343 -6.71 12.06 2.32
N PHE A 344 -5.69 11.66 3.07
CA PHE A 344 -5.28 10.27 3.21
C PHE A 344 -4.59 10.02 4.56
N SER A 345 -4.68 8.79 5.03
CA SER A 345 -3.91 8.24 6.14
C SER A 345 -2.56 7.71 5.65
N TRP A 346 -1.54 7.94 6.46
CA TRP A 346 -0.19 7.44 6.26
C TRP A 346 0.40 6.98 7.60
N ALA A 347 1.03 5.81 7.59
CA ALA A 347 1.57 5.13 8.77
C ALA A 347 3.01 4.71 8.51
N ASP A 348 3.94 5.41 9.16
CA ASP A 348 5.38 5.23 9.07
C ASP A 348 5.84 4.07 9.97
N LEU A 349 6.74 3.23 9.46
CA LEU A 349 7.40 2.16 10.22
C LEU A 349 8.86 2.58 10.54
N GLY A 350 9.02 3.85 10.91
CA GLY A 350 10.30 4.50 11.15
C GLY A 350 11.04 4.00 12.40
N ASN A 351 10.29 3.78 13.48
CA ASN A 351 10.74 3.25 14.77
C ASN A 351 9.63 2.38 15.41
N THR A 352 9.93 1.77 16.56
CA THR A 352 9.08 0.75 17.19
C THR A 352 7.76 1.32 17.74
N GLN A 353 7.76 2.56 18.21
CA GLN A 353 6.55 3.27 18.64
C GLN A 353 5.65 3.56 17.44
N ASP A 354 6.22 4.05 16.34
CA ASP A 354 5.48 4.37 15.12
C ASP A 354 4.93 3.07 14.48
N TYR A 355 5.68 1.97 14.52
CA TYR A 355 5.19 0.64 14.15
C TYR A 355 4.01 0.17 15.02
N PHE A 356 4.10 0.31 16.34
CA PHE A 356 3.02 -0.05 17.27
C PHE A 356 1.74 0.77 17.02
N LYS A 357 1.89 2.10 16.88
CA LYS A 357 0.78 3.00 16.53
C LYS A 357 0.17 2.63 15.18
N SER A 358 1.01 2.27 14.19
CA SER A 358 0.54 1.85 12.87
C SER A 358 -0.34 0.61 12.93
N LEU A 359 0.03 -0.39 13.74
CA LEU A 359 -0.78 -1.57 13.99
C LEU A 359 -2.13 -1.23 14.64
N GLU A 360 -2.13 -0.34 15.64
CA GLU A 360 -3.37 0.11 16.27
C GLU A 360 -4.31 0.77 15.25
N ARG A 361 -3.80 1.72 14.46
CA ARG A 361 -4.58 2.43 13.44
C ARG A 361 -5.17 1.48 12.40
N VAL A 362 -4.39 0.48 11.97
CA VAL A 362 -4.85 -0.59 11.08
C VAL A 362 -5.98 -1.42 11.73
N MET A 363 -5.81 -1.86 12.98
CA MET A 363 -6.84 -2.63 13.69
C MET A 363 -8.14 -1.84 13.92
N ARG A 364 -8.03 -0.51 14.06
CA ARG A 364 -9.18 0.41 14.16
C ARG A 364 -9.83 0.74 12.82
N GLY A 365 -9.20 0.39 11.70
CA GLY A 365 -9.70 0.69 10.35
C GLY A 365 -9.48 2.14 9.91
N GLU A 366 -8.51 2.85 10.50
CA GLU A 366 -8.19 4.25 10.18
C GLU A 366 -7.42 4.43 8.87
N ILE A 367 -6.83 3.34 8.35
CA ILE A 367 -6.13 3.32 7.05
C ILE A 367 -6.97 2.49 6.09
N GLN A 368 -7.59 3.15 5.12
CA GLN A 368 -8.56 2.49 4.25
C GLN A 368 -7.94 1.35 3.46
N GLY A 369 -8.58 0.20 3.54
CA GLY A 369 -8.18 -1.01 2.85
C GLY A 369 -6.89 -1.67 3.37
N ALA A 370 -6.24 -1.14 4.40
CA ALA A 370 -5.29 -1.92 5.20
C ALA A 370 -6.07 -2.76 6.23
N VAL A 371 -6.88 -3.71 5.76
CA VAL A 371 -7.72 -4.55 6.63
C VAL A 371 -6.87 -5.68 7.24
N PRO A 372 -6.94 -5.93 8.56
CA PRO A 372 -6.35 -7.12 9.17
C PRO A 372 -6.87 -8.42 8.56
N GLU A 373 -6.07 -9.48 8.60
CA GLU A 373 -6.55 -10.80 8.20
C GLU A 373 -7.54 -11.38 9.22
N GLY A 374 -8.57 -12.08 8.76
CA GLY A 374 -9.56 -12.72 9.63
C GLY A 374 -10.82 -11.91 9.89
N ALA A 375 -11.58 -12.29 10.91
CA ALA A 375 -12.89 -11.74 11.21
C ALA A 375 -12.84 -10.79 12.41
N LEU A 376 -13.48 -9.62 12.26
CA LEU A 376 -13.69 -8.67 13.35
C LEU A 376 -14.93 -9.06 14.16
N ASN A 377 -14.76 -9.22 15.47
CA ASN A 377 -15.89 -9.46 16.39
C ASN A 377 -16.38 -8.16 17.06
N ARG A 378 -17.50 -8.26 17.78
CA ARG A 378 -18.14 -7.13 18.49
C ARG A 378 -17.28 -6.46 19.59
N ASN A 379 -16.22 -7.12 20.04
CA ASN A 379 -15.30 -6.58 21.05
C ASN A 379 -14.11 -5.81 20.43
N GLY A 380 -14.10 -5.61 19.11
CA GLY A 380 -12.99 -4.95 18.42
C GLY A 380 -11.78 -5.87 18.23
N VAL A 381 -11.97 -7.19 18.23
CA VAL A 381 -10.88 -8.17 18.08
C VAL A 381 -10.94 -8.81 16.71
N TRP A 382 -9.84 -8.72 15.97
CA TRP A 382 -9.59 -9.43 14.73
C TRP A 382 -9.01 -10.81 15.05
N ILE A 383 -9.64 -11.86 14.54
CA ILE A 383 -9.23 -13.25 14.78
C ILE A 383 -9.01 -13.94 13.43
N ALA A 384 -7.78 -14.38 13.19
CA ALA A 384 -7.44 -15.16 12.01
C ALA A 384 -8.16 -16.52 11.99
N PRO A 385 -8.47 -17.09 10.81
CA PRO A 385 -9.32 -18.30 10.72
C PRO A 385 -8.80 -19.52 11.48
N THR A 386 -7.48 -19.66 11.64
CA THR A 386 -6.85 -20.80 12.32
C THR A 386 -6.47 -20.51 13.78
N ALA A 387 -6.77 -19.32 14.30
CA ALA A 387 -6.53 -18.99 15.69
C ALA A 387 -7.51 -19.74 16.62
N ASN A 388 -7.02 -20.19 17.77
CA ASN A 388 -7.82 -20.86 18.79
C ASN A 388 -7.89 -20.00 20.05
N VAL A 389 -9.01 -19.31 20.25
CA VAL A 389 -9.25 -18.45 21.40
C VAL A 389 -10.33 -19.09 22.28
N SER A 390 -9.99 -19.40 23.53
CA SER A 390 -10.96 -19.94 24.49
C SER A 390 -12.08 -18.93 24.78
N ASP A 391 -13.34 -19.39 24.81
CA ASP A 391 -14.49 -18.59 25.25
C ASP A 391 -14.39 -18.08 26.71
N ARG A 392 -13.45 -18.65 27.50
CA ARG A 392 -13.16 -18.23 28.87
C ARG A 392 -11.96 -17.28 28.97
N ALA A 393 -11.38 -16.88 27.85
CA ALA A 393 -10.40 -15.80 27.81
C ALA A 393 -11.12 -14.45 27.74
N VAL A 394 -10.52 -13.41 28.34
CA VAL A 394 -11.00 -12.03 28.19
C VAL A 394 -10.13 -11.36 27.15
N VAL A 395 -10.71 -11.01 26.00
CA VAL A 395 -10.01 -10.29 24.92
C VAL A 395 -10.83 -9.06 24.55
N ILE A 396 -10.25 -7.88 24.76
CA ILE A 396 -10.89 -6.57 24.55
C ILE A 396 -10.03 -5.79 23.56
N GLY A 397 -10.63 -5.37 22.46
CA GLY A 397 -9.93 -4.72 21.35
C GLY A 397 -9.48 -3.27 21.61
N PRO A 398 -8.71 -2.68 20.68
CA PRO A 398 -8.34 -3.26 19.38
C PRO A 398 -7.27 -4.35 19.53
N CYS A 399 -7.54 -5.56 19.04
CA CYS A 399 -6.58 -6.65 19.09
C CYS A 399 -6.53 -7.41 17.76
N TYR A 400 -5.38 -8.00 17.45
CA TYR A 400 -5.21 -8.94 16.36
C TYR A 400 -4.64 -10.25 16.89
N ILE A 401 -5.34 -11.35 16.63
CA ILE A 401 -4.92 -12.71 16.98
C ILE A 401 -4.58 -13.45 15.68
N GLY A 402 -3.29 -13.68 15.45
CA GLY A 402 -2.75 -14.22 14.20
C GLY A 402 -3.03 -15.71 13.98
N PRO A 403 -2.76 -16.22 12.76
CA PRO A 403 -3.01 -17.61 12.40
C PRO A 403 -2.29 -18.58 13.35
N GLY A 404 -2.95 -19.68 13.73
CA GLY A 404 -2.38 -20.70 14.62
C GLY A 404 -2.15 -20.27 16.07
N ALA A 405 -2.38 -19.00 16.41
CA ALA A 405 -2.22 -18.52 17.78
C ALA A 405 -3.23 -19.20 18.73
N LYS A 406 -2.77 -19.54 19.93
CA LYS A 406 -3.58 -20.18 20.97
C LYS A 406 -3.69 -19.28 22.20
N VAL A 407 -4.92 -18.98 22.61
CA VAL A 407 -5.22 -18.20 23.83
C VAL A 407 -6.04 -19.07 24.78
N GLU A 408 -5.43 -19.43 25.92
CA GLU A 408 -6.02 -20.33 26.90
C GLU A 408 -7.09 -19.67 27.78
N ALA A 409 -7.91 -20.51 28.42
CA ALA A 409 -8.90 -20.06 29.41
C ALA A 409 -8.23 -19.29 30.55
N GLY A 410 -8.82 -18.15 30.93
CA GLY A 410 -8.30 -17.30 32.01
C GLY A 410 -7.13 -16.39 31.60
N ALA A 411 -6.74 -16.36 30.33
CA ALA A 411 -5.89 -15.28 29.82
C ALA A 411 -6.69 -13.97 29.71
N HIS A 412 -6.01 -12.84 29.94
CA HIS A 412 -6.57 -11.49 29.79
C HIS A 412 -5.72 -10.67 28.82
N ILE A 413 -6.32 -10.27 27.70
CA ILE A 413 -5.68 -9.47 26.65
C ILE A 413 -6.49 -8.19 26.48
N GLU A 414 -5.85 -7.04 26.69
CA GLU A 414 -6.47 -5.72 26.52
C GLU A 414 -5.67 -4.90 25.50
N GLY A 415 -6.37 -4.47 24.46
CA GLY A 415 -5.79 -3.75 23.33
C GLY A 415 -5.31 -2.33 23.66
N PRO A 416 -4.49 -1.71 22.80
CA PRO A 416 -3.95 -2.26 21.55
C PRO A 416 -2.99 -3.42 21.77
N ALA A 417 -3.26 -4.59 21.16
CA ALA A 417 -2.40 -5.76 21.32
C ALA A 417 -2.38 -6.67 20.09
N VAL A 418 -1.23 -7.26 19.80
CA VAL A 418 -1.03 -8.20 18.70
C VAL A 418 -0.49 -9.51 19.24
N ILE A 419 -1.15 -10.62 18.92
CA ILE A 419 -0.66 -11.97 19.17
C ILE A 419 -0.25 -12.57 17.83
N GLY A 420 1.06 -12.72 17.62
CA GLY A 420 1.63 -13.19 16.36
C GLY A 420 1.29 -14.64 16.03
N THR A 421 1.58 -15.02 14.78
CA THR A 421 1.34 -16.36 14.24
C THR A 421 1.98 -17.44 15.11
N ASP A 422 1.25 -18.52 15.37
CA ASP A 422 1.70 -19.69 16.17
C ASP A 422 2.17 -19.35 17.61
N SER A 423 1.76 -18.20 18.14
CA SER A 423 2.08 -17.80 19.52
C SER A 423 1.09 -18.39 20.52
N HIS A 424 1.54 -18.63 21.75
CA HIS A 424 0.76 -19.29 22.78
C HIS A 424 0.66 -18.44 24.04
N ILE A 425 -0.54 -17.93 24.33
CA ILE A 425 -0.86 -17.17 25.53
C ILE A 425 -1.54 -18.11 26.52
N THR A 426 -0.84 -18.42 27.60
CA THR A 426 -1.28 -19.43 28.57
C THR A 426 -2.22 -18.85 29.64
N THR A 427 -2.77 -19.73 30.48
CA THR A 427 -3.70 -19.35 31.54
C THR A 427 -3.10 -18.34 32.54
N ARG A 428 -3.94 -17.44 33.08
CA ARG A 428 -3.58 -16.41 34.07
C ARG A 428 -2.56 -15.38 33.58
N THR A 429 -2.28 -15.33 32.28
CA THR A 429 -1.43 -14.31 31.67
C THR A 429 -2.21 -13.02 31.45
N VAL A 430 -1.56 -11.87 31.64
CA VAL A 430 -2.10 -10.54 31.30
C VAL A 430 -1.23 -9.90 30.22
N VAL A 431 -1.83 -9.54 29.09
CA VAL A 431 -1.17 -8.86 27.97
C VAL A 431 -1.88 -7.54 27.72
N LYS A 432 -1.16 -6.41 27.84
CA LYS A 432 -1.69 -5.07 27.57
C LYS A 432 -0.71 -4.25 26.75
N ARG A 433 -1.19 -3.43 25.82
CA ARG A 433 -0.35 -2.49 25.04
C ARG A 433 0.92 -3.18 24.51
N ALA A 434 0.78 -4.32 23.83
CA ALA A 434 1.92 -5.20 23.56
C ALA A 434 1.83 -5.93 22.22
N ILE A 435 2.99 -6.29 21.68
CA ILE A 435 3.12 -7.14 20.49
C ILE A 435 3.86 -8.41 20.89
N ILE A 436 3.17 -9.54 20.86
CA ILE A 436 3.79 -10.85 20.98
C ILE A 436 4.16 -11.29 19.57
N GLN A 437 5.45 -11.36 19.25
CA GLN A 437 5.98 -11.77 17.96
C GLN A 437 5.59 -13.23 17.65
N PRO A 438 5.66 -13.66 16.38
CA PRO A 438 5.35 -15.04 15.99
C PRO A 438 6.14 -16.09 16.80
N ARG A 439 5.54 -17.28 16.97
CA ARG A 439 6.14 -18.45 17.64
C ARG A 439 6.65 -18.18 19.06
N THR A 440 5.99 -17.28 19.77
CA THR A 440 6.35 -16.89 21.14
C THR A 440 5.34 -17.44 22.13
N GLN A 441 5.82 -18.12 23.18
CA GLN A 441 4.97 -18.58 24.28
C GLN A 441 5.15 -17.70 25.51
N VAL A 442 4.04 -17.18 26.02
CA VAL A 442 3.99 -16.44 27.28
C VAL A 442 3.50 -17.39 28.38
N CYS A 443 4.34 -17.63 29.38
CA CYS A 443 4.10 -18.61 30.44
C CYS A 443 2.97 -18.20 31.40
N PRO A 444 2.45 -19.16 32.19
CA PRO A 444 1.30 -18.91 33.05
C PRO A 444 1.63 -17.88 34.14
N GLY A 445 0.73 -16.92 34.35
CA GLY A 445 0.90 -15.89 35.37
C GLY A 445 1.81 -14.72 34.99
N THR A 446 2.36 -14.70 33.76
CA THR A 446 3.17 -13.59 33.26
C THR A 446 2.32 -12.35 33.00
N TRP A 447 2.88 -11.16 33.27
CA TRP A 447 2.30 -9.87 32.93
C TRP A 447 3.19 -9.15 31.91
N VAL A 448 2.67 -8.97 30.70
CA VAL A 448 3.30 -8.19 29.62
C VAL A 448 2.54 -6.87 29.45
N ASN A 449 3.23 -5.74 29.59
CA ASN A 449 2.62 -4.42 29.43
C ASN A 449 3.58 -3.44 28.76
N GLY A 450 3.17 -2.82 27.66
CA GLY A 450 3.99 -1.80 27.00
C GLY A 450 5.22 -2.37 26.29
N MET A 451 5.15 -3.61 25.78
CA MET A 451 6.32 -4.32 25.28
C MET A 451 6.10 -4.96 23.90
N ILE A 452 7.19 -5.04 23.13
CA ILE A 452 7.31 -5.98 22.01
C ILE A 452 8.14 -7.15 22.50
N VAL A 453 7.58 -8.35 22.37
CA VAL A 453 8.13 -9.57 22.96
C VAL A 453 8.37 -10.60 21.86
N SER A 454 9.57 -11.16 21.83
CA SER A 454 9.97 -12.31 21.03
C SER A 454 10.28 -13.51 21.93
N LYS A 455 10.57 -14.66 21.32
CA LYS A 455 11.05 -15.86 22.02
C LYS A 455 12.41 -15.64 22.73
N ASP A 456 13.22 -14.70 22.25
CA ASP A 456 14.61 -14.51 22.72
C ASP A 456 14.86 -13.16 23.42
N TRP A 457 13.97 -12.19 23.23
CA TRP A 457 14.17 -10.82 23.70
C TRP A 457 12.84 -10.12 23.93
N ALA A 458 12.87 -9.09 24.76
CA ALA A 458 11.79 -8.14 24.89
C ALA A 458 12.30 -6.70 24.80
N LEU A 459 11.39 -5.83 24.35
CA LEU A 459 11.64 -4.44 24.07
C LEU A 459 10.52 -3.61 24.72
N ASP A 460 10.88 -2.65 25.56
CA ASP A 460 9.95 -1.63 26.04
C ASP A 460 9.58 -0.67 24.90
N LEU A 461 8.29 -0.47 24.66
CA LEU A 461 7.77 0.47 23.67
C LEU A 461 8.10 1.92 24.06
N ASP A 462 8.19 2.21 25.35
CA ASP A 462 8.44 3.54 25.89
C ASP A 462 9.95 3.84 26.01
N ALA A 463 10.83 2.88 25.70
CA ALA A 463 12.28 3.10 25.66
C ALA A 463 12.69 4.11 24.57
N ASN A 464 13.69 4.94 24.89
CA ASN A 464 14.15 6.02 24.02
C ASN A 464 14.65 5.50 22.66
N SER A 465 14.03 5.97 21.57
CA SER A 465 14.28 5.54 20.19
C SER A 465 15.67 5.86 19.64
N ASP A 466 16.44 6.71 20.34
CA ASP A 466 17.77 7.15 19.93
C ASP A 466 18.91 6.27 20.51
N LEU A 467 18.57 5.32 21.39
CA LEU A 467 19.50 4.36 21.97
C LEU A 467 19.18 2.95 21.46
N PRO A 468 20.19 2.05 21.31
CA PRO A 468 19.90 0.65 21.09
C PRO A 468 19.02 0.18 22.25
N PRO A 469 17.90 -0.48 21.97
CA PRO A 469 16.96 -0.80 23.02
C PRO A 469 17.58 -1.70 24.09
N ALA A 470 17.23 -1.45 25.34
CA ALA A 470 17.55 -2.36 26.43
C ALA A 470 16.82 -3.67 26.18
N ILE A 471 17.58 -4.71 25.83
CA ILE A 471 17.06 -6.07 25.73
C ILE A 471 16.91 -6.57 27.16
N GLU A 472 15.67 -6.76 27.60
CA GLU A 472 15.38 -7.39 28.88
C GLU A 472 15.13 -8.88 28.67
N ALA A 473 15.74 -9.70 29.53
CA ALA A 473 15.28 -11.07 29.72
C ALA A 473 13.97 -10.99 30.51
N LEU A 474 12.85 -11.38 29.89
CA LEU A 474 11.59 -11.52 30.64
C LEU A 474 11.47 -12.95 31.16
N ASP A 475 11.44 -13.08 32.49
CA ASP A 475 11.07 -14.31 33.16
C ASP A 475 9.66 -14.74 32.73
N GLY A 476 9.52 -16.00 32.32
CA GLY A 476 8.23 -16.55 31.89
C GLY A 476 7.92 -16.34 30.40
N ILE A 477 8.93 -16.26 29.54
CA ILE A 477 8.80 -16.26 28.08
C ILE A 477 9.71 -17.34 27.51
N VAL A 478 9.19 -18.17 26.59
CA VAL A 478 9.93 -19.25 25.94
C VAL A 478 9.51 -19.40 24.47
N ALA A 479 10.36 -20.03 23.66
CA ALA A 479 9.99 -20.44 22.30
C ALA A 479 8.82 -21.44 22.32
N ALA A 480 7.83 -21.25 21.43
CA ALA A 480 6.77 -22.24 21.25
C ALA A 480 7.37 -23.55 20.68
N LYS A 481 6.99 -24.71 21.25
CA LYS A 481 7.41 -26.01 20.71
C LYS A 481 6.89 -26.18 19.29
N GLU A 482 7.78 -26.36 18.32
CA GLU A 482 7.39 -26.77 16.97
C GLU A 482 6.68 -28.13 17.05
N GLN A 483 5.53 -28.28 16.41
CA GLN A 483 5.01 -29.61 16.10
C GLN A 483 6.05 -30.27 15.19
N GLU A 484 6.63 -31.40 15.63
CA GLU A 484 7.58 -32.18 14.84
C GLU A 484 7.01 -32.48 13.45
N VAL A 485 7.40 -31.65 12.48
CA VAL A 485 7.57 -32.11 11.11
C VAL A 485 8.96 -32.73 11.10
N ASP A 486 9.07 -33.94 10.58
CA ASP A 486 10.29 -34.74 10.59
C ASP A 486 11.39 -34.06 9.74
N ILE A 487 12.19 -33.19 10.38
CA ILE A 487 13.37 -32.53 9.79
C ILE A 487 14.63 -33.30 10.19
N SER A 488 14.60 -34.64 10.13
CA SER A 488 15.78 -35.48 10.39
C SER A 488 16.91 -35.33 9.34
N THR A 489 16.84 -34.35 8.45
CA THR A 489 17.80 -34.15 7.35
C THR A 489 18.69 -32.92 7.56
N ALA A 490 18.22 -31.87 8.26
CA ALA A 490 18.99 -30.64 8.46
C ALA A 490 20.03 -30.76 9.60
N ASP A 491 19.66 -31.42 10.70
CA ASP A 491 20.59 -31.65 11.83
C ASP A 491 21.74 -32.60 11.46
N ARG A 492 21.50 -33.52 10.51
CA ARG A 492 22.55 -34.42 10.00
C ARG A 492 23.61 -33.68 9.19
N LEU A 493 23.18 -32.69 8.41
CA LEU A 493 24.06 -31.82 7.60
C LEU A 493 24.89 -30.86 8.46
N MET A 494 24.35 -30.39 9.58
CA MET A 494 25.09 -29.53 10.52
C MET A 494 26.13 -30.31 11.35
N GLN A 495 25.90 -31.58 11.66
CA GLN A 495 26.89 -32.42 12.35
C GLN A 495 28.06 -32.85 11.45
N GLU A 496 27.87 -32.98 10.14
CA GLU A 496 28.96 -33.25 9.19
C GLU A 496 29.85 -32.04 8.89
N LEU A 497 29.37 -30.81 9.15
CA LEU A 497 30.13 -29.56 8.95
C LEU A 497 31.00 -29.14 10.14
N MET A 498 30.79 -29.73 11.32
CA MET A 498 31.57 -29.44 12.53
C MET A 498 32.53 -30.57 12.95
N GLY A 499 32.79 -31.53 12.05
CA GLY A 499 33.73 -32.64 12.23
C GLY A 499 35.04 -32.43 11.49
#